data_AF-A0A5J5AJL4-F1
#
_entry.id   AF-A0A5J5AJL4-F1
#
_cell.length_a   1.000
_cell.length_b   1.000
_cell.length_c   1.000
_cell.angle_alpha   90.00
_cell.angle_beta   90.00
_cell.angle_gamma   90.00
#
_symmetry.space_group_name_H-M   'P 1'
#
loop_
_entity.id
_entity.type
_entity.pdbx_description
1 polymer ?
#
loop_
_entity_poly.entity_id
_entity_poly.type
_entity_poly.pdbx_seq_one_letter_code
_entity_poly.pdbx_strand_id
1 'polypeptide(L)'
;MNQVNSSSRQCYSSKLSSDMMCTECLQERKELIEALHKDRKLSNLPKITQPTLIVWGEHDQVFPIELAHRLKRHLGENAQLEAIKNAGHAINVEKPKELYKHLKSFIIDPVPLSKHQNNDNIHKVD
;
A
#
# COMPACT_ATOMS: atom_id res chain seq x y z
N MET A 1 32.27 16.79 -38.27
CA MET A 1 31.46 15.56 -38.20
C MET A 1 31.36 15.17 -36.74
N ASN A 2 30.18 15.30 -36.12
CA ASN A 2 29.73 14.60 -34.91
C ASN A 2 28.32 15.12 -34.57
N GLN A 3 27.30 14.40 -35.06
CA GLN A 3 25.91 14.66 -34.74
C GLN A 3 25.62 14.07 -33.36
N VAL A 4 25.27 14.93 -32.41
CA VAL A 4 24.73 14.53 -31.11
C VAL A 4 23.23 14.30 -31.29
N ASN A 5 22.81 13.04 -31.25
CA ASN A 5 21.42 12.62 -31.43
C ASN A 5 20.51 13.20 -30.33
N SER A 6 19.46 13.91 -30.75
CA SER A 6 18.46 14.60 -29.92
C SER A 6 17.42 13.67 -29.27
N SER A 7 17.66 12.37 -29.21
CA SER A 7 16.63 11.38 -28.84
C SER A 7 16.33 11.30 -27.34
N SER A 8 17.16 11.88 -26.47
CA SER A 8 17.04 11.68 -25.02
C SER A 8 16.16 12.69 -24.27
N ARG A 9 15.42 13.58 -24.96
CA ARG A 9 14.60 14.61 -24.28
C ARG A 9 13.09 14.53 -24.55
N GLN A 10 12.60 13.47 -25.18
CA GLN A 10 11.18 13.35 -25.53
C GLN A 10 10.47 12.14 -24.89
N CYS A 11 10.89 11.71 -23.70
CA CYS A 11 10.17 10.65 -22.95
C CYS A 11 9.44 11.18 -21.70
N TYR A 12 9.37 12.50 -21.53
CA TYR A 12 8.63 13.16 -20.47
C TYR A 12 7.63 14.16 -21.05
N SER A 13 6.59 13.65 -21.72
CA SER A 13 5.28 14.32 -21.81
C SER A 13 4.42 13.55 -22.80
N SER A 14 3.18 13.30 -22.39
CA SER A 14 2.04 12.87 -23.19
C SER A 14 1.94 11.39 -23.55
N LYS A 15 0.85 10.79 -23.04
CA LYS A 15 0.18 9.56 -23.49
C LYS A 15 0.85 8.25 -23.06
N LEU A 16 0.45 7.80 -21.86
CA LEU A 16 0.18 6.38 -21.63
C LEU A 16 -0.92 5.96 -22.61
N SER A 17 -0.56 5.71 -23.87
CA SER A 17 -1.42 5.02 -24.81
C SER A 17 -1.64 3.61 -24.28
N SER A 18 -2.85 3.11 -24.50
CA SER A 18 -3.38 1.82 -24.08
C SER A 18 -2.63 0.59 -24.65
N ASP A 19 -1.43 0.77 -25.22
CA ASP A 19 -0.74 -0.21 -26.06
C ASP A 19 0.55 -0.76 -25.43
N MET A 20 0.80 -0.54 -24.13
CA MET A 20 1.77 -1.36 -23.39
C MET A 20 1.10 -2.59 -22.74
N MET A 21 0.17 -3.20 -23.46
CA MET A 21 -0.31 -4.55 -23.19
C MET A 21 -0.26 -5.29 -24.52
N CYS A 22 0.86 -5.96 -24.77
CA CYS A 22 1.00 -6.87 -25.90
C CYS A 22 -0.19 -7.84 -25.91
N THR A 23 -1.07 -7.71 -26.90
CA THR A 23 -2.29 -8.52 -27.06
C THR A 23 -1.99 -10.00 -27.32
N GLU A 24 -0.74 -10.33 -27.65
CA GLU A 24 -0.29 -11.69 -27.97
C GLU A 24 0.02 -12.57 -26.73
N CYS A 25 0.06 -11.98 -25.52
CA CYS A 25 0.45 -12.67 -24.28
C CYS A 25 -0.71 -12.74 -23.26
N LEU A 26 -1.97 -12.66 -23.72
CA LEU A 26 -3.14 -12.66 -22.83
C LEU A 26 -3.25 -13.96 -22.02
N GLN A 27 -2.90 -15.10 -22.61
CA GLN A 27 -2.96 -16.40 -21.96
C GLN A 27 -1.89 -16.52 -20.86
N GLU A 28 -0.63 -16.18 -21.17
CA GLU A 28 0.47 -16.18 -20.20
C GLU A 28 0.23 -15.17 -19.06
N ARG A 29 -0.34 -14.00 -19.38
CA ARG A 29 -0.73 -13.00 -18.38
C ARG A 29 -1.86 -13.51 -17.48
N LYS A 30 -2.84 -14.22 -18.03
CA LYS A 30 -3.92 -14.85 -17.27
C LYS A 30 -3.38 -15.94 -16.35
N GLU A 31 -2.52 -16.81 -16.88
CA GLU A 31 -1.87 -17.87 -16.11
C GLU A 31 -1.00 -17.30 -14.97
N LEU A 32 -0.27 -16.21 -15.22
CA LEU A 32 0.48 -15.50 -14.19
C LEU A 32 -0.43 -14.95 -13.09
N ILE A 33 -1.55 -14.32 -13.45
CA ILE A 33 -2.52 -13.79 -12.47
C ILE A 33 -3.14 -14.93 -11.65
N GLU A 34 -3.49 -16.04 -12.30
CA GLU A 34 -4.04 -17.22 -11.63
C GLU A 34 -3.01 -17.85 -10.67
N ALA A 35 -1.75 -17.99 -11.10
CA ALA A 35 -0.66 -18.49 -10.27
C ALA A 35 -0.40 -17.60 -9.05
N LEU A 36 -0.43 -16.27 -9.20
CA LEU A 36 -0.29 -15.32 -8.09
C LEU A 36 -1.44 -15.41 -7.07
N HIS A 37 -2.63 -15.88 -7.48
CA HIS A 37 -3.77 -16.06 -6.59
C HIS A 37 -3.80 -17.42 -5.90
N LYS A 38 -3.33 -18.47 -6.58
CA LYS A 38 -3.54 -19.88 -6.19
C LYS A 38 -3.05 -20.23 -4.78
N ASP A 39 -1.99 -19.57 -4.31
CA ASP A 39 -1.36 -19.89 -3.01
C ASP A 39 -1.49 -18.78 -1.96
N ARG A 40 -2.27 -17.71 -2.20
CA ARG A 40 -2.47 -16.65 -1.20
C ARG A 40 -3.45 -17.07 -0.10
N LYS A 41 -2.93 -17.78 0.90
CA LYS A 41 -3.63 -17.99 2.19
C LYS A 41 -3.57 -16.73 3.04
N LEU A 42 -4.57 -15.85 2.90
CA LEU A 42 -4.79 -14.69 3.78
C LEU A 42 -4.99 -15.07 5.25
N SER A 43 -5.34 -16.33 5.53
CA SER A 43 -5.67 -16.83 6.86
C SER A 43 -4.50 -16.88 7.85
N ASN A 44 -3.24 -16.83 7.38
CA ASN A 44 -2.05 -17.00 8.22
C ASN A 44 -1.04 -15.84 8.12
N LEU A 45 -1.50 -14.61 7.87
CA LEU A 45 -0.60 -13.46 7.89
C LEU A 45 -0.05 -13.24 9.31
N PRO A 46 1.28 -13.17 9.50
CA PRO A 46 1.86 -12.84 10.79
C PRO A 46 1.48 -11.41 11.17
N LYS A 47 1.12 -11.20 12.44
CA LYS A 47 0.83 -9.86 12.94
C LYS A 47 2.12 -9.07 13.12
N ILE A 48 2.20 -7.94 12.43
CA ILE A 48 3.24 -6.93 12.65
C ILE A 48 2.94 -6.26 14.00
N THR A 49 3.94 -6.19 14.89
CA THR A 49 3.79 -5.60 16.23
C THR A 49 4.21 -4.14 16.29
N GLN A 50 4.97 -3.67 15.30
CA GLN A 50 5.40 -2.29 15.19
C GLN A 50 4.21 -1.37 14.85
N PRO A 51 4.24 -0.10 15.30
CA PRO A 51 3.37 0.92 14.75
C PRO A 51 3.41 0.90 13.22
N THR A 52 2.23 0.93 12.59
CA THR A 52 2.11 0.79 11.14
C THR A 52 1.21 1.88 10.59
N LEU A 53 1.70 2.67 9.63
CA LEU A 53 0.85 3.57 8.84
C LEU A 53 0.46 2.88 7.54
N ILE A 54 -0.85 2.81 7.28
CA ILE A 54 -1.42 2.39 6.01
C ILE A 54 -1.89 3.66 5.29
N VAL A 55 -1.30 3.97 4.14
CA VAL A 55 -1.75 5.07 3.28
C VAL A 55 -2.38 4.47 2.03
N TRP A 56 -3.60 4.87 1.70
CA TRP A 56 -4.38 4.27 0.61
C TRP A 56 -5.15 5.31 -0.19
N GLY A 57 -5.27 5.14 -1.51
CA GLY A 57 -6.06 6.04 -2.34
C GLY A 57 -7.54 5.67 -2.28
N GLU A 58 -8.42 6.62 -1.99
CA GLU A 58 -9.87 6.40 -1.92
C GLU A 58 -10.44 5.74 -3.20
N HIS A 59 -9.84 6.02 -4.36
CA HIS A 59 -10.28 5.56 -5.67
C HIS A 59 -9.29 4.58 -6.33
N ASP A 60 -8.49 3.85 -5.55
CA ASP A 60 -7.54 2.86 -6.08
C ASP A 60 -8.28 1.77 -6.89
N GLN A 61 -8.04 1.76 -8.20
CA GLN A 61 -8.64 0.81 -9.16
C GLN A 61 -7.87 -0.52 -9.25
N VAL A 62 -6.67 -0.60 -8.67
CA VAL A 62 -5.84 -1.80 -8.62
C VAL A 62 -6.17 -2.61 -7.37
N PHE A 63 -6.25 -1.92 -6.23
CA PHE A 63 -6.61 -2.53 -4.95
C PHE A 63 -7.75 -1.77 -4.27
N PRO A 64 -8.97 -2.34 -4.29
CA PRO A 64 -10.14 -1.71 -3.69
C PRO A 64 -9.94 -1.35 -2.20
N ILE A 65 -10.51 -0.24 -1.78
CA ILE A 65 -10.34 0.35 -0.43
C ILE A 65 -10.74 -0.62 0.70
N GLU A 66 -11.61 -1.60 0.44
CA GLU A 66 -11.99 -2.65 1.38
C GLU A 66 -10.79 -3.47 1.84
N LEU A 67 -9.76 -3.62 1.00
CA LEU A 67 -8.51 -4.30 1.36
C LEU A 67 -7.72 -3.51 2.41
N ALA A 68 -7.70 -2.17 2.32
CA ALA A 68 -7.10 -1.30 3.33
C ALA A 68 -7.78 -1.49 4.68
N HIS A 69 -9.12 -1.52 4.69
CA HIS A 69 -9.90 -1.76 5.91
C HIS A 69 -9.71 -3.17 6.46
N ARG A 70 -9.61 -4.20 5.61
CA ARG A 70 -9.29 -5.57 6.02
C ARG A 70 -7.90 -5.63 6.67
N LEU A 71 -6.90 -4.96 6.09
CA LEU A 71 -5.55 -4.89 6.63
C LEU A 71 -5.52 -4.17 7.99
N LYS A 72 -6.19 -3.02 8.11
CA LYS A 72 -6.34 -2.30 9.38
C LYS A 72 -6.99 -3.17 10.47
N ARG A 73 -8.05 -3.92 10.14
CA ARG A 73 -8.68 -4.86 11.08
C ARG A 73 -7.73 -5.99 11.50
N HIS A 74 -6.93 -6.51 10.56
CA HIS A 74 -5.97 -7.57 10.85
C HIS A 74 -4.83 -7.09 11.77
N LEU A 75 -4.30 -5.89 11.54
CA LEU A 75 -3.22 -5.30 12.33
C LEU A 75 -3.68 -4.69 13.67
N GLY A 76 -4.99 -4.42 13.82
CA GLY A 76 -5.56 -3.94 15.07
C GLY A 76 -5.15 -2.50 15.41
N GLU A 77 -4.98 -2.20 16.69
CA GLU A 77 -4.75 -0.84 17.20
C GLU A 77 -3.40 -0.24 16.78
N ASN A 78 -2.39 -1.08 16.53
CA ASN A 78 -1.05 -0.63 16.12
C ASN A 78 -1.01 -0.03 14.71
N ALA A 79 -2.08 -0.17 13.94
CA ALA A 79 -2.17 0.40 12.60
C ALA A 79 -2.98 1.69 12.56
N GLN A 80 -2.53 2.69 11.81
CA GLN A 80 -3.31 3.86 11.40
C GLN A 80 -3.65 3.72 9.92
N LEU A 81 -4.88 4.07 9.51
CA LEU A 81 -5.28 4.06 8.11
C LEU A 81 -5.63 5.49 7.67
N GLU A 82 -4.90 5.98 6.67
CA GLU A 82 -5.11 7.27 6.02
C GLU A 82 -5.59 7.04 4.59
N ALA A 83 -6.90 7.19 4.37
CA ALA A 83 -7.50 7.14 3.04
C ALA A 83 -7.43 8.54 2.39
N ILE A 84 -6.58 8.66 1.36
CA ILE A 84 -6.33 9.92 0.67
C ILE A 84 -7.43 10.15 -0.37
N LYS A 85 -8.21 11.20 -0.14
CA LYS A 85 -9.31 11.59 -1.03
C LYS A 85 -8.80 11.97 -2.41
N ASN A 86 -9.59 11.66 -3.44
CA ASN A 86 -9.27 11.98 -4.83
C ASN A 86 -7.88 11.46 -5.27
N ALA A 87 -7.50 10.28 -4.80
CA ALA A 87 -6.26 9.58 -5.18
C ALA A 87 -6.55 8.11 -5.51
N GLY A 88 -5.84 7.59 -6.50
CA GLY A 88 -5.81 6.19 -6.89
C GLY A 88 -4.59 5.46 -6.33
N HIS A 89 -4.04 4.54 -7.12
CA HIS A 89 -2.98 3.64 -6.70
C HIS A 89 -1.64 4.35 -6.46
N ALA A 90 -1.30 5.32 -7.31
CA ALA A 90 0.02 5.94 -7.33
C ALA A 90 0.05 7.22 -6.47
N ILE A 91 -0.30 7.11 -5.19
CA ILE A 91 -0.43 8.24 -4.24
C ILE A 91 0.83 9.12 -4.19
N ASN A 92 2.02 8.51 -4.31
CA ASN A 92 3.30 9.21 -4.36
C ASN A 92 3.46 10.14 -5.56
N VAL A 93 2.74 9.87 -6.66
CA VAL A 93 2.71 10.72 -7.87
C VAL A 93 1.50 11.65 -7.83
N GLU A 94 0.33 11.14 -7.43
CA GLU A 94 -0.94 11.87 -7.49
C GLU A 94 -1.08 12.92 -6.37
N LYS A 95 -0.63 12.60 -5.16
CA LYS A 95 -0.75 13.44 -3.96
C LYS A 95 0.55 13.44 -3.12
N PRO A 96 1.71 13.81 -3.69
CA PRO A 96 3.01 13.75 -3.01
C PRO A 96 3.05 14.56 -1.71
N LYS A 97 2.36 15.71 -1.66
CA LYS A 97 2.30 16.58 -0.48
C LYS A 97 1.51 15.95 0.67
N GLU A 98 0.37 15.32 0.37
CA GLU A 98 -0.43 14.64 1.39
C GLU A 98 0.30 13.41 1.91
N LEU A 99 0.88 12.60 1.02
CA LEU A 99 1.71 11.46 1.42
C LEU A 99 2.85 11.90 2.35
N TYR A 100 3.58 12.96 1.96
CA TYR A 100 4.67 13.50 2.79
C TYR A 100 4.18 13.97 4.16
N LYS A 101 3.03 14.65 4.23
CA LYS A 101 2.44 15.10 5.49
C LYS A 101 2.17 13.93 6.44
N HIS A 102 1.52 12.87 5.96
CA HIS A 102 1.21 11.70 6.78
C HIS A 102 2.48 10.94 7.20
N LEU A 103 3.43 10.75 6.28
CA LEU A 103 4.72 10.13 6.60
C LEU A 103 5.49 10.92 7.65
N LYS A 104 5.56 12.24 7.49
CA LYS A 104 6.29 13.12 8.40
C LYS A 104 5.68 13.08 9.80
N SER A 105 4.36 13.19 9.91
CA SER A 105 3.66 13.09 11.21
C SER A 105 3.91 11.73 11.85
N PHE A 106 3.77 10.64 11.11
CA PHE A 106 3.98 9.30 11.64
C PHE A 106 5.41 9.01 12.13
N ILE A 107 6.43 9.59 11.49
CA ILE A 107 7.84 9.35 11.87
C ILE A 107 8.28 10.26 13.01
N ILE A 108 7.80 11.52 13.04
CA ILE A 108 8.27 12.54 13.98
C ILE A 108 7.45 12.54 15.27
N ASP A 109 6.14 12.33 15.18
CA ASP A 109 5.28 12.34 16.35
C ASP A 109 5.46 11.01 17.11
N PRO A 110 5.75 11.04 18.42
CA PRO A 110 5.88 9.81 19.19
C PRO A 110 4.54 9.07 19.19
N VAL A 111 4.50 7.89 18.58
CA VAL A 111 3.35 7.00 18.65
C VAL A 111 3.09 6.67 20.12
N PRO A 112 1.89 6.91 20.67
CA PRO A 112 1.56 6.45 22.02
C PRO A 112 1.64 4.92 22.02
N LEU A 113 2.63 4.37 22.73
CA LEU A 113 2.69 2.94 23.03
C LEU A 113 1.38 2.57 23.76
N SER A 114 0.55 1.74 23.11
CA SER A 114 -0.61 1.16 23.77
C SER A 114 -0.11 0.34 24.96
N LYS A 115 -0.47 0.77 26.17
CA LYS A 115 -0.16 0.05 27.40
C LYS A 115 -0.91 -1.28 27.36
N HIS A 116 -0.19 -2.38 27.12
CA HIS A 116 -0.69 -3.70 27.49
C HIS A 116 -0.99 -3.69 29.00
N GLN A 117 -2.27 -3.65 29.36
CA GLN A 117 -2.69 -3.93 30.73
C GLN A 117 -2.51 -5.44 30.95
N ASN A 118 -1.39 -5.82 31.54
CA ASN A 118 -1.26 -7.12 32.19
C ASN A 118 -2.16 -7.10 33.43
N ASN A 119 -3.37 -7.65 33.31
CA ASN A 119 -4.15 -8.03 34.48
C ASN A 119 -3.69 -9.41 34.92
N ASP A 120 -2.59 -9.45 35.68
CA ASP A 120 -2.24 -10.60 36.51
C ASP A 120 -3.19 -10.64 37.70
N ASN A 121 -4.34 -11.29 37.52
CA ASN A 121 -5.22 -11.67 38.63
C ASN A 121 -4.58 -12.85 39.36
N ILE A 122 -3.77 -12.55 40.38
CA ILE A 122 -3.35 -13.51 41.41
C ILE A 122 -4.59 -13.92 42.20
N HIS A 123 -5.18 -15.07 41.85
CA HIS A 123 -6.06 -15.79 42.76
C HIS A 123 -5.21 -16.42 43.87
N LYS A 124 -5.16 -15.76 45.03
CA LYS A 124 -4.90 -16.44 46.31
C LYS A 124 -6.10 -17.31 46.62
N VAL A 125 -5.87 -18.61 46.74
CA VAL A 125 -6.78 -19.58 47.36
C VAL A 125 -6.25 -19.79 48.77
N ASP A 126 -7.13 -19.58 49.76
CA ASP A 126 -6.94 -20.00 51.15
C ASP A 126 -6.92 -21.53 51.30
#